data_AF-A0A940AV93-F1
#
_entry.id   AF-A0A940AV93-F1
#
_cell.length_a   1.000
_cell.length_b   1.000
_cell.length_c   1.000
_cell.angle_alpha   90.00
_cell.angle_beta   90.00
_cell.angle_gamma   90.00
#
_symmetry.space_group_name_H-M   'P 1'
#
loop_
_entity.id
_entity.type
_entity.pdbx_description
1 polymer ?
#
loop_
_entity_poly.entity_id
_entity_poly.type
_entity_poly.pdbx_seq_one_letter_code
_entity_poly.pdbx_strand_id
1 'polypeptide(L)'
;MKRPEILAPAGDFTCLKAAIDAGADAVYFGLGTFNMRARSGVNFKESDLPEIARRCGKVRRYLALNAIMFEDEMEMVENTIVAAQPYVDAFIVSDWGVISLCKKHGATFHVSTQMSTSNSEAVKFLVSQGASRVVL
;
A
#
# COMPACT_ATOMS: atom_id res chain seq x y z
N MET A 1 -18.43 14.91 -13.07
CA MET A 1 -17.21 14.13 -12.77
C MET A 1 -17.11 13.94 -11.26
N LYS A 2 -16.66 12.78 -10.77
CA LYS A 2 -16.37 12.59 -9.34
C LYS A 2 -15.14 13.45 -8.97
N ARG A 3 -15.11 14.02 -7.77
CA ARG A 3 -13.95 14.73 -7.25
C ARG A 3 -12.74 13.77 -7.24
N PRO A 4 -11.59 14.14 -7.84
CA PRO A 4 -10.39 13.31 -7.78
C PRO A 4 -9.92 13.10 -6.34
N GLU A 5 -9.31 11.95 -6.07
CA GLU A 5 -8.59 11.69 -4.82
C GLU A 5 -7.14 12.16 -4.96
N ILE A 6 -6.66 12.96 -4.02
CA ILE A 6 -5.25 13.35 -3.92
C ILE A 6 -4.51 12.31 -3.07
N LEU A 7 -3.72 11.46 -3.73
CA LEU A 7 -2.85 10.47 -3.10
C LEU A 7 -1.40 10.98 -3.07
N ALA A 8 -0.82 11.14 -1.88
CA ALA A 8 0.54 11.66 -1.69
C ALA A 8 1.52 10.61 -1.11
N PRO A 9 2.79 10.56 -1.56
CA PRO A 9 3.81 9.74 -0.91
C PRO A 9 4.23 10.31 0.45
N ALA A 10 4.46 9.45 1.43
CA ALA A 10 5.06 9.80 2.72
C ALA A 10 6.19 8.82 3.07
N GLY A 11 7.44 9.26 3.01
CA GLY A 11 8.60 8.42 3.39
C GLY A 11 8.90 8.46 4.90
N ASP A 12 8.64 9.61 5.53
CA ASP A 12 8.89 9.85 6.95
C ASP A 12 7.79 10.73 7.56
N PHE A 13 7.89 10.98 8.88
CA PHE A 13 6.92 11.80 9.60
C PHE A 13 6.86 13.25 9.12
N THR A 14 7.93 13.78 8.52
CA THR A 14 7.95 15.14 7.97
C THR A 14 7.11 15.20 6.69
N CYS A 15 7.32 14.24 5.79
CA CYS A 15 6.55 14.08 4.56
C CYS A 15 5.08 13.79 4.86
N LEU A 16 4.82 12.92 5.84
CA LEU A 16 3.47 12.60 6.28
C LEU A 16 2.72 13.85 6.74
N LYS A 17 3.35 14.65 7.62
CA LYS A 17 2.77 15.90 8.09
C LYS A 17 2.51 16.86 6.92
N ALA A 18 3.49 17.04 6.03
CA ALA A 18 3.36 17.93 4.88
C ALA A 18 2.20 17.51 3.95
N ALA A 19 2.03 16.21 3.71
CA ALA A 19 0.92 15.69 2.90
C ALA A 19 -0.45 15.95 3.54
N ILE A 20 -0.57 15.76 4.86
CA ILE A 20 -1.79 16.03 5.61
C ILE A 20 -2.11 17.52 5.59
N ASP A 21 -1.14 18.38 5.90
CA ASP A 21 -1.30 19.84 5.95
C ASP A 21 -1.64 20.42 4.57
N ALA A 22 -1.16 19.79 3.49
CA ALA A 22 -1.48 20.14 2.11
C ALA A 22 -2.87 19.66 1.65
N GLY A 23 -3.60 18.92 2.48
CA GLY A 23 -4.95 18.47 2.18
C GLY A 23 -5.04 17.20 1.32
N ALA A 24 -4.07 16.29 1.43
CA ALA A 24 -4.17 14.98 0.78
C ALA A 24 -5.39 14.19 1.29
N ASP A 25 -6.10 13.53 0.38
CA ASP A 25 -7.21 12.62 0.72
C ASP A 25 -6.69 11.26 1.20
N ALA A 26 -5.51 10.87 0.72
CA ALA A 26 -4.83 9.63 1.06
C ALA A 26 -3.30 9.80 1.02
N VAL A 27 -2.60 8.97 1.80
CA VAL A 27 -1.14 8.84 1.76
C VAL A 27 -0.75 7.40 1.45
N TYR A 28 0.38 7.21 0.78
CA TYR A 28 1.02 5.90 0.72
C TYR A 28 2.46 5.95 1.23
N PHE A 29 2.86 4.87 1.87
CA PHE A 29 4.18 4.73 2.48
C PHE A 29 4.61 3.26 2.44
N GLY A 30 5.89 3.01 2.68
CA GLY A 30 6.46 1.67 2.75
C GLY A 30 6.95 1.32 4.15
N LEU A 31 7.11 0.03 4.41
CA LEU A 31 7.84 -0.49 5.56
C LEU A 31 9.11 -1.20 5.06
N GLY A 32 10.24 -0.95 5.73
CA GLY A 32 11.48 -1.71 5.50
C GLY A 32 11.86 -1.85 4.02
N THR A 33 12.08 -3.08 3.55
CA THR A 33 12.53 -3.40 2.18
C THR A 33 11.43 -3.85 1.23
N PHE A 34 10.19 -4.01 1.70
CA PHE A 34 9.08 -4.61 0.93
C PHE A 34 8.43 -3.68 -0.10
N ASN A 35 9.09 -2.58 -0.45
CA ASN A 35 8.57 -1.59 -1.36
C ASN A 35 9.66 -1.04 -2.28
N MET A 36 9.29 -0.66 -3.50
CA MET A 36 10.27 -0.18 -4.49
C MET A 36 11.00 1.11 -4.11
N ARG A 37 10.47 1.90 -3.16
CA ARG A 37 11.11 3.13 -2.67
C ARG A 37 12.06 2.89 -1.49
N ALA A 38 12.25 1.63 -1.07
CA ALA A 38 13.15 1.28 0.03
C ALA A 38 14.61 1.68 -0.19
N ARG A 39 15.03 1.88 -1.44
CA ARG A 39 16.39 2.30 -1.78
C ARG A 39 16.59 3.83 -1.79
N SER A 40 15.51 4.62 -1.75
CA SER A 40 15.57 6.08 -1.98
C SER A 40 15.43 6.95 -0.72
N GLY A 41 15.27 6.37 0.47
CA GLY A 41 15.16 7.16 1.70
C GLY A 41 14.58 6.40 2.88
N VAL A 42 14.62 7.07 4.04
CA VAL A 42 14.07 6.64 5.33
C VAL A 42 12.69 6.00 5.13
N ASN A 43 12.50 4.80 5.67
CA ASN A 43 11.20 4.14 5.73
C ASN A 43 10.70 4.10 7.16
N PHE A 44 9.37 4.09 7.28
CA PHE A 44 8.72 3.76 8.54
C PHE A 44 9.03 2.31 8.95
N LYS A 45 9.03 2.09 10.26
CA LYS A 45 9.06 0.77 10.88
C LYS A 45 7.64 0.34 11.19
N GLU A 46 7.42 -0.97 11.34
CA GLU A 46 6.12 -1.50 11.75
C GLU A 46 5.64 -0.88 13.07
N SER A 47 6.57 -0.61 14.00
CA SER A 47 6.29 0.07 15.28
C SER A 47 5.76 1.50 15.11
N ASP A 48 5.91 2.13 13.96
CA ASP A 48 5.43 3.48 13.68
C ASP A 48 3.96 3.50 13.25
N LEU A 49 3.39 2.36 12.84
CA LEU A 49 2.02 2.25 12.30
C LEU A 49 0.94 2.83 13.22
N PRO A 50 0.94 2.59 14.55
CA PRO A 50 -0.04 3.22 15.44
C PRO A 50 0.04 4.74 15.43
N GLU A 51 1.26 5.30 15.38
CA GLU A 51 1.49 6.75 15.36
C GLU A 51 1.12 7.36 14.00
N ILE A 52 1.42 6.68 12.89
CA ILE A 52 0.98 7.07 11.54
C ILE A 52 -0.53 7.12 11.49
N ALA A 53 -1.22 6.07 11.93
CA ALA A 53 -2.68 6.01 11.97
C ALA A 53 -3.26 7.15 12.80
N ARG A 54 -2.70 7.42 13.98
CA ARG A 54 -3.11 8.53 14.85
C ARG A 54 -2.97 9.89 14.16
N ARG A 55 -1.85 10.14 13.45
CA ARG A 55 -1.59 11.42 12.76
C ARG A 55 -2.46 11.62 11.53
N CYS A 56 -2.71 10.57 10.76
CA CYS A 56 -3.55 10.66 9.56
C CYS A 56 -4.99 11.03 9.88
N GLY A 57 -5.53 10.58 11.02
CA GLY A 57 -6.93 10.82 11.38
C GLY A 57 -7.88 10.28 10.30
N LYS A 58 -8.44 11.18 9.48
CA LYS A 58 -9.37 10.82 8.38
C LYS A 58 -8.68 10.58 7.04
N VAL A 59 -7.39 10.93 6.91
CA VAL A 59 -6.61 10.71 5.68
C VAL A 59 -6.40 9.21 5.51
N ARG A 60 -6.74 8.67 4.33
CA ARG A 60 -6.58 7.23 4.07
C ARG A 60 -5.09 6.85 4.00
N ARG A 61 -4.76 5.63 4.41
CA ARG A 61 -3.40 5.12 4.56
C ARG A 61 -3.23 3.88 3.71
N TYR A 62 -2.30 3.93 2.76
CA TYR A 62 -2.01 2.81 1.88
C TYR A 62 -0.58 2.32 2.09
N LEU A 63 -0.42 1.06 2.47
CA LEU A 63 0.90 0.47 2.67
C LEU A 63 1.38 -0.20 1.38
N ALA A 64 2.50 0.26 0.85
CA ALA A 64 3.15 -0.35 -0.30
C ALA A 64 3.87 -1.65 0.11
N LEU A 65 3.41 -2.77 -0.45
CA LEU A 65 4.06 -4.09 -0.45
C LEU A 65 4.24 -4.53 -1.91
N ASN A 66 4.89 -3.65 -2.66
CA ASN A 66 4.99 -3.72 -4.11
C ASN A 66 6.41 -4.08 -4.57
N ALA A 67 7.27 -4.62 -3.72
CA ALA A 67 8.47 -5.28 -4.21
C ALA A 67 8.14 -6.63 -4.88
N ILE A 68 9.11 -7.18 -5.60
CA ILE A 68 9.10 -8.60 -5.95
C ILE A 68 9.47 -9.35 -4.68
N MET A 69 8.66 -10.31 -4.26
CA MET A 69 8.89 -11.10 -3.05
C MET A 69 9.40 -12.48 -3.43
N PHE A 70 10.45 -12.95 -2.76
CA PHE A 70 10.97 -14.30 -2.90
C PHE A 70 10.40 -15.24 -1.83
N GLU A 71 10.54 -16.55 -2.05
CA GLU A 71 9.94 -17.59 -1.20
C GLU A 71 10.33 -17.44 0.28
N ASP A 72 11.59 -17.13 0.56
CA ASP A 72 12.13 -16.92 1.91
C ASP A 72 11.62 -15.64 2.59
N GLU A 73 10.98 -14.74 1.85
CA GLU A 73 10.37 -13.51 2.37
C GLU A 73 8.87 -13.66 2.66
N MET A 74 8.21 -14.70 2.12
CA MET A 74 6.75 -14.83 2.13
C MET A 74 6.16 -14.90 3.54
N GLU A 75 6.82 -15.59 4.48
CA GLU A 75 6.39 -15.63 5.88
C GLU A 75 6.44 -14.23 6.52
N MET A 76 7.50 -13.46 6.25
CA MET A 76 7.65 -12.11 6.78
C MET A 76 6.61 -11.15 6.18
N VAL A 77 6.30 -11.30 4.89
CA VAL A 77 5.26 -10.52 4.22
C VAL A 77 3.88 -10.84 4.79
N GLU A 78 3.56 -12.11 5.03
CA GLU A 78 2.30 -12.52 5.66
C GLU A 78 2.15 -11.89 7.05
N ASN A 79 3.20 -11.98 7.88
CA ASN A 79 3.22 -11.35 9.20
C ASN A 79 3.02 -9.84 9.12
N THR A 80 3.66 -9.18 8.14
CA THR A 80 3.51 -7.74 7.90
C THR A 80 2.07 -7.36 7.53
N ILE A 81 1.41 -8.15 6.67
CA ILE A 81 -0.01 -7.92 6.29
C ILE A 81 -0.88 -7.97 7.53
N VAL A 82 -0.76 -9.04 8.33
CA VAL A 82 -1.57 -9.24 9.55
C VAL A 82 -1.35 -8.10 10.56
N ALA A 83 -0.08 -7.73 10.81
CA ALA A 83 0.26 -6.68 11.76
C ALA A 83 -0.19 -5.29 11.30
N ALA A 84 -0.12 -5.00 9.99
CA ALA A 84 -0.43 -3.67 9.47
C ALA A 84 -1.93 -3.42 9.22
N GLN A 85 -2.71 -4.47 8.97
CA GLN A 85 -4.13 -4.39 8.59
C GLN A 85 -5.01 -3.51 9.50
N PRO A 86 -4.82 -3.45 10.84
CA PRO A 86 -5.60 -2.53 11.69
C PRO A 86 -5.27 -1.05 11.50
N TYR A 87 -4.11 -0.74 10.92
CA TYR A 87 -3.57 0.63 10.84
C TYR A 87 -3.66 1.24 9.44
N VAL A 88 -4.00 0.44 8.43
CA VAL A 88 -4.01 0.85 7.02
C VAL A 88 -5.36 0.55 6.38
N ASP A 89 -5.74 1.34 5.38
CA ASP A 89 -7.01 1.21 4.67
C ASP A 89 -6.89 0.27 3.47
N ALA A 90 -5.70 0.13 2.89
CA ALA A 90 -5.41 -0.84 1.83
C ALA A 90 -3.89 -1.10 1.68
N PHE A 91 -3.54 -2.21 1.04
CA PHE A 91 -2.18 -2.51 0.59
C PHE A 91 -2.02 -2.19 -0.89
N ILE A 92 -0.88 -1.65 -1.32
CA ILE A 92 -0.53 -1.49 -2.74
C ILE A 92 0.43 -2.62 -3.09
N VAL A 93 -0.01 -3.54 -3.95
CA VAL A 93 0.69 -4.81 -4.20
C VAL A 93 0.97 -5.02 -5.69
N SER A 94 1.99 -5.82 -6.01
CA SER A 94 2.32 -6.20 -7.40
C SER A 94 2.62 -7.69 -7.58
N ASP A 95 2.78 -8.43 -6.50
CA ASP A 95 3.16 -9.84 -6.52
C ASP A 95 1.93 -10.75 -6.31
N TRP A 96 1.86 -11.87 -7.03
CA TRP A 96 0.72 -12.79 -6.98
C TRP A 96 0.60 -13.54 -5.65
N GLY A 97 1.73 -13.87 -5.01
CA GLY A 97 1.76 -14.46 -3.67
C GLY A 97 1.22 -13.48 -2.64
N VAL A 98 1.61 -12.20 -2.73
CA VAL A 98 1.09 -11.14 -1.85
C VAL A 98 -0.41 -10.91 -2.06
N ILE A 99 -0.89 -10.90 -3.32
CA ILE A 99 -2.33 -10.83 -3.63
C ILE A 99 -3.07 -12.02 -2.98
N SER A 100 -2.52 -13.23 -3.10
CA SER A 100 -3.09 -14.42 -2.47
C SER A 100 -3.19 -14.29 -0.95
N LEU A 101 -2.15 -13.77 -0.29
CA LEU A 101 -2.13 -13.50 1.14
C LEU A 101 -3.15 -12.42 1.54
N CYS A 102 -3.26 -11.33 0.78
CA CYS A 102 -4.28 -10.32 1.05
C CYS A 102 -5.69 -10.92 1.01
N LYS A 103 -5.98 -11.78 0.03
CA LYS A 103 -7.26 -12.50 -0.05
C LYS A 103 -7.47 -13.45 1.12
N LYS A 104 -6.44 -14.23 1.50
CA LYS A 104 -6.47 -15.16 2.64
C LYS A 104 -6.86 -14.46 3.95
N HIS A 105 -6.35 -13.25 4.18
CA HIS A 105 -6.59 -12.47 5.40
C HIS A 105 -7.70 -11.42 5.29
N GLY A 106 -8.41 -11.36 4.16
CA GLY A 106 -9.45 -10.35 3.92
C GLY A 106 -8.91 -8.92 3.91
N ALA A 107 -7.63 -8.73 3.60
CA ALA A 107 -6.99 -7.43 3.50
C ALA A 107 -7.37 -6.76 2.16
N THR A 108 -7.81 -5.51 2.24
CA THR A 108 -8.12 -4.71 1.05
C THR A 108 -6.83 -4.37 0.30
N PHE A 109 -6.80 -4.55 -1.02
CA PHE A 109 -5.62 -4.23 -1.82
C PHE A 109 -5.94 -3.46 -3.10
N HIS A 110 -4.94 -2.69 -3.52
CA HIS A 110 -4.82 -1.95 -4.76
C HIS A 110 -3.67 -2.56 -5.58
N VAL A 111 -3.84 -2.63 -6.90
CA VAL A 111 -2.78 -3.11 -7.80
C VAL A 111 -1.86 -1.96 -8.18
N SER A 112 -0.56 -2.17 -7.97
CA SER A 112 0.53 -1.27 -8.35
C SER A 112 0.71 -1.21 -9.87
N THR A 113 1.18 -0.06 -10.37
CA THR A 113 1.57 0.13 -11.79
C THR A 113 2.61 -0.88 -12.26
N GLN A 114 3.35 -1.49 -11.34
CA GLN A 114 4.35 -2.53 -11.65
C GLN A 114 3.76 -3.80 -12.28
N MET A 115 2.46 -4.06 -12.12
CA MET A 115 1.81 -5.15 -12.83
C MET A 115 1.55 -4.82 -14.31
N SER A 116 1.99 -3.64 -14.80
CA SER A 116 1.95 -3.24 -16.21
C SER A 116 0.55 -3.39 -16.82
N THR A 117 -0.47 -2.92 -16.09
CA THR A 117 -1.87 -3.05 -16.52
C THR A 117 -2.21 -1.94 -17.51
N SER A 118 -2.30 -2.27 -18.80
CA SER A 118 -2.46 -1.28 -19.87
C SER A 118 -3.76 -1.40 -20.68
N ASN A 119 -4.69 -2.28 -20.28
CA ASN A 119 -5.94 -2.48 -21.00
C ASN A 119 -7.09 -2.89 -20.06
N SER A 120 -8.32 -2.71 -20.54
CA SER A 120 -9.52 -2.99 -19.75
C SER A 120 -9.70 -4.47 -19.40
N GLU A 121 -9.17 -5.38 -20.20
CA GLU A 121 -9.29 -6.83 -19.94
C GLU A 121 -8.43 -7.26 -18.75
N ALA A 122 -7.19 -6.76 -18.68
CA ALA A 122 -6.34 -6.94 -17.52
C ALA A 122 -6.95 -6.32 -16.25
N VAL A 123 -7.60 -5.15 -16.35
CA VAL A 123 -8.32 -4.54 -15.22
C VAL A 123 -9.46 -5.45 -14.73
N LYS A 124 -10.31 -5.97 -15.65
CA LYS A 124 -11.40 -6.89 -15.27
C LYS A 124 -10.86 -8.15 -14.58
N PHE A 125 -9.76 -8.70 -15.09
CA PHE A 125 -9.11 -9.85 -14.48
C PHE A 125 -8.62 -9.55 -13.05
N LEU A 126 -7.95 -8.42 -12.84
CA LEU A 126 -7.48 -8.04 -11.50
C LEU A 126 -8.63 -7.77 -10.52
N VAL A 127 -9.72 -7.16 -11.01
CA VAL A 127 -10.95 -6.98 -10.22
C VAL A 127 -11.56 -8.34 -9.85
N SER A 128 -11.57 -9.32 -10.76
CA SER A 128 -12.06 -10.68 -10.44
C SER A 128 -11.16 -11.41 -9.43
N GLN A 129 -9.89 -11.00 -9.30
CA GLN A 129 -9.01 -11.45 -8.22
C GLN A 129 -9.27 -10.76 -6.88
N GLY A 130 -10.12 -9.73 -6.82
CA GLY A 130 -10.48 -9.01 -5.59
C GLY A 130 -9.83 -7.63 -5.46
N ALA A 131 -9.16 -7.11 -6.49
CA ALA A 131 -8.58 -5.78 -6.44
C ALA A 131 -9.68 -4.71 -6.28
N SER A 132 -9.56 -3.88 -5.24
CA SER A 132 -10.48 -2.76 -5.01
C SER A 132 -10.13 -1.52 -5.84
N ARG A 133 -8.89 -1.45 -6.34
CA ARG A 133 -8.37 -0.41 -7.24
C ARG A 133 -7.24 -0.98 -8.09
N VAL A 134 -7.11 -0.49 -9.33
CA VAL A 134 -5.95 -0.71 -10.18
C VAL A 134 -5.33 0.64 -10.51
N VAL A 135 -4.05 0.83 -10.18
CA VAL A 135 -3.31 2.04 -10.54
C VAL A 135 -2.73 1.84 -11.94
N LEU A 136 -3.06 2.75 -12.86
CA LEU A 136 -2.66 2.74 -14.27
C LEU A 136 -1.51 3.71 -14.53
#